data_AF-A0A6J2KLS4-F1
#
_entry.id   AF-A0A6J2KLS4-F1
#
_cell.length_a   1.000
_cell.length_b   1.000
_cell.length_c   1.000
_cell.angle_alpha   90.00
_cell.angle_beta   90.00
_cell.angle_gamma   90.00
#
_symmetry.space_group_name_H-M   'P 1'
#
loop_
_entity.id
_entity.type
_entity.pdbx_description
1 polymer ?
#
loop_
_entity_poly.entity_id
_entity_poly.type
_entity_poly.pdbx_seq_one_letter_code
_entity_poly.pdbx_strand_id
1 'polypeptide(L)'
;MAFFIKNKMFGLTITLNTLSWAGLIMRDQYTKTQRIIVRVYAWLVFLYLFVAAACVQIADIIDIWGDINLMAETALLLFMEFAVISKILTLLLRYDRIMEIINGTEEILYFENGLEGQRIIASVDKETTRFLQFNSAFVVLSTTFWFMGEHSSTFFIRAKYPFNELKSPGYEFALIHQVSSTYL
;
A
#
# COMPACT_ATOMS: atom_id res chain seq x y z
N MET A 1 -19.60 -13.82 -13.67
CA MET A 1 -18.85 -12.67 -13.14
C MET A 1 -17.60 -13.20 -12.45
N ALA A 2 -16.41 -12.93 -12.98
CA ALA A 2 -15.19 -13.35 -12.31
C ALA A 2 -14.86 -12.32 -11.22
N PHE A 3 -15.02 -12.71 -9.95
CA PHE A 3 -14.76 -11.84 -8.81
C PHE A 3 -13.27 -11.54 -8.60
N PHE A 4 -12.39 -12.25 -9.31
CA PHE A 4 -10.94 -12.17 -9.18
C PHE A 4 -10.30 -11.90 -10.54
N ILE A 5 -9.33 -10.98 -10.56
CA ILE A 5 -8.37 -10.88 -11.67
C ILE A 5 -7.54 -12.14 -11.60
N LYS A 6 -7.65 -13.00 -12.61
CA LYS A 6 -6.86 -14.23 -12.72
C LYS A 6 -5.61 -13.92 -13.52
N ASN A 7 -4.47 -14.45 -13.06
CA ASN A 7 -3.23 -14.45 -13.80
C ASN A 7 -2.62 -15.85 -13.77
N LYS A 8 -1.82 -16.22 -14.78
CA LYS A 8 -1.11 -17.52 -14.79
C LYS A 8 -0.19 -17.68 -13.58
N MET A 9 0.34 -16.57 -13.04
CA MET A 9 1.07 -16.55 -11.79
C MET A 9 0.13 -16.30 -10.60
N PHE A 10 0.19 -17.16 -9.60
CA PHE A 10 -0.62 -17.09 -8.40
C PHE A 10 -0.24 -15.90 -7.51
N GLY A 11 1.06 -15.65 -7.35
CA GLY A 11 1.54 -14.48 -6.60
C GLY A 11 1.03 -13.16 -7.19
N LEU A 12 1.05 -13.03 -8.52
CA LEU A 12 0.53 -11.86 -9.21
C LEU A 12 -0.99 -11.73 -9.08
N THR A 13 -1.71 -12.87 -9.12
CA THR A 13 -3.16 -12.94 -8.86
C THR A 13 -3.50 -12.36 -7.49
N ILE A 14 -2.78 -12.73 -6.43
CA ILE A 14 -3.00 -12.18 -5.09
C ILE A 14 -2.78 -10.66 -5.11
N THR A 15 -1.61 -10.21 -5.59
CA THR A 15 -1.24 -8.79 -5.61
C THR A 15 -2.24 -7.92 -6.37
N LEU A 16 -2.65 -8.34 -7.57
CA LEU A 16 -3.62 -7.61 -8.39
C LEU A 16 -4.99 -7.51 -7.71
N ASN A 17 -5.43 -8.57 -7.02
CA ASN A 17 -6.69 -8.53 -6.29
C ASN A 17 -6.61 -7.66 -5.04
N THR A 18 -5.52 -7.71 -4.27
CA THR A 18 -5.30 -6.81 -3.12
C THR A 18 -5.29 -5.35 -3.55
N LEU A 19 -4.54 -5.01 -4.60
CA LEU A 19 -4.50 -3.65 -5.14
C LEU A 19 -5.85 -3.23 -5.72
N SER A 20 -6.61 -4.15 -6.30
CA SER A 20 -7.96 -3.88 -6.78
C SER A 20 -8.94 -3.60 -5.64
N TRP A 21 -8.83 -4.32 -4.51
CA TRP A 21 -9.67 -4.09 -3.32
C TRP A 21 -9.33 -2.79 -2.61
N ALA A 22 -8.04 -2.43 -2.57
CA ALA A 22 -7.58 -1.12 -2.13
C ALA A 22 -8.05 0.03 -3.05
N GLY A 23 -8.63 -0.28 -4.21
CA GLY A 23 -9.09 0.68 -5.21
C GLY A 23 -7.98 1.20 -6.12
N LEU A 24 -6.73 0.78 -5.93
CA LEU A 24 -5.55 1.25 -6.67
C LEU A 24 -5.47 0.70 -8.10
N ILE A 25 -6.06 -0.48 -8.36
CA ILE A 25 -6.11 -1.11 -9.69
C ILE A 25 -7.57 -1.29 -10.15
N MET A 26 -7.81 -0.93 -11.41
CA MET A 26 -9.12 -1.07 -12.03
C MET A 26 -9.31 -2.48 -12.60
N ARG A 27 -10.54 -3.00 -12.54
CA ARG A 27 -10.89 -4.25 -13.21
C ARG A 27 -11.36 -3.95 -14.62
N ASP A 28 -10.93 -4.76 -15.58
CA ASP A 28 -11.31 -4.60 -16.99
C ASP A 28 -12.82 -4.74 -17.23
N GLN A 29 -13.52 -5.40 -16.30
CA GLN A 29 -14.97 -5.64 -16.35
C GLN A 29 -15.82 -4.42 -15.94
N TYR A 30 -15.22 -3.29 -15.55
CA TYR A 30 -15.96 -2.10 -15.15
C TYR A 30 -16.48 -1.30 -16.35
N THR A 31 -17.75 -0.88 -16.26
CA THR A 31 -18.34 0.12 -17.17
C THR A 31 -17.63 1.47 -17.06
N LYS A 32 -17.75 2.34 -18.07
CA LYS A 32 -17.12 3.67 -18.08
C LYS A 32 -17.41 4.48 -16.79
N THR A 33 -18.66 4.44 -16.31
CA THR A 33 -19.07 5.14 -15.09
C THR A 33 -18.44 4.54 -13.84
N GLN A 34 -18.44 3.21 -13.70
CA GLN A 34 -17.80 2.52 -12.58
C GLN A 34 -16.29 2.79 -12.54
N ARG A 35 -15.65 2.88 -13.71
CA ARG A 35 -14.23 3.22 -13.83
C ARG A 35 -13.91 4.61 -13.26
N ILE A 36 -14.77 5.59 -13.51
CA ILE A 36 -14.63 6.94 -12.95
C ILE A 36 -14.83 6.90 -11.43
N ILE A 37 -15.86 6.22 -10.94
CA ILE A 37 -16.16 6.11 -9.50
C ILE A 37 -14.98 5.48 -8.76
N VAL A 38 -14.45 4.36 -9.27
CA VAL A 38 -13.30 3.67 -8.67
C VAL A 38 -12.06 4.55 -8.70
N ARG A 39 -11.83 5.34 -9.76
CA ARG A 39 -10.72 6.31 -9.83
C ARG A 39 -10.82 7.37 -8.75
N VAL A 40 -12.00 7.96 -8.59
CA VAL A 40 -12.25 8.99 -7.58
C VAL A 40 -12.08 8.40 -6.19
N TYR A 41 -12.62 7.20 -5.95
CA TYR A 41 -12.41 6.46 -4.70
C TYR A 41 -10.92 6.21 -4.42
N ALA A 42 -10.15 5.75 -5.41
CA ALA A 42 -8.71 5.52 -5.27
C ALA A 42 -7.96 6.79 -4.87
N TRP A 43 -8.28 7.91 -5.51
CA TRP A 43 -7.70 9.22 -5.17
C TRP A 43 -8.09 9.68 -3.76
N LEU A 44 -9.35 9.48 -3.36
CA LEU A 44 -9.81 9.83 -2.01
C LEU A 44 -9.12 8.97 -0.95
N VAL A 45 -8.98 7.66 -1.18
CA VAL A 45 -8.24 6.75 -0.30
C VAL A 45 -6.78 7.16 -0.21
N PHE A 46 -6.15 7.48 -1.35
CA PHE A 46 -4.75 7.94 -1.38
C PHE A 46 -4.54 9.24 -0.60
N LEU A 47 -5.43 10.23 -0.79
CA LEU A 47 -5.38 11.49 -0.08
C LEU A 47 -5.61 11.30 1.42
N TYR A 48 -6.59 10.47 1.77
CA TYR A 48 -6.94 10.21 3.17
C TYR A 48 -5.84 9.45 3.90
N LEU A 49 -5.31 8.36 3.35
CA LEU A 49 -4.37 7.49 4.08
C LEU A 49 -2.95 8.03 4.09
N PHE A 50 -2.45 8.49 2.94
CA PHE A 50 -1.02 8.80 2.82
C PHE A 50 -0.75 10.30 2.90
N VAL A 51 -1.52 11.12 2.17
CA VAL A 51 -1.30 12.58 2.18
C VAL A 51 -1.67 13.18 3.53
N ALA A 52 -2.79 12.75 4.14
CA ALA A 52 -3.14 13.23 5.48
C ALA A 52 -2.12 12.78 6.54
N ALA A 53 -1.63 11.54 6.48
CA ALA A 53 -0.56 11.05 7.37
C ALA A 53 0.70 11.92 7.26
N ALA A 54 1.15 12.22 6.04
CA ALA A 54 2.29 13.10 5.81
C ALA A 54 2.03 14.53 6.35
N CYS A 55 0.85 15.09 6.13
CA CYS A 55 0.50 16.42 6.65
C CYS A 55 0.53 16.50 8.18
N VAL A 56 -0.01 15.50 8.86
CA VAL A 56 -0.08 15.41 10.33
C VAL A 56 1.33 15.22 10.92
N GLN A 57 2.23 14.51 10.24
CA GLN A 57 3.65 14.41 10.62
C GLN A 57 4.43 15.70 10.36
N ILE A 58 4.17 16.40 9.25
CA ILE A 58 4.78 17.72 8.99
C ILE A 58 4.35 18.72 10.07
N ALA A 59 3.07 18.71 10.47
CA ALA A 59 2.57 19.53 11.56
C ALA A 59 3.28 19.23 12.88
N ASP A 60 3.55 17.95 13.16
CA ASP A 60 4.31 17.54 14.35
C ASP A 60 5.74 18.09 14.33
N ILE A 61 6.46 17.97 13.21
CA ILE A 61 7.83 18.52 13.04
C ILE A 61 7.87 20.04 13.32
N ILE A 62 6.81 20.77 12.95
CA ILE A 62 6.70 22.21 13.23
C ILE A 62 6.48 22.47 14.73
N ASP A 63 5.72 21.62 15.43
CA ASP A 63 5.41 21.76 16.86
C ASP A 63 6.63 21.44 17.74
N ILE A 64 7.39 20.40 17.38
CA ILE A 64 8.61 19.97 18.09
C ILE A 64 9.88 20.72 17.66
N TRP A 65 9.72 21.80 16.90
CA TRP A 65 10.84 22.54 16.31
C TRP A 65 11.82 23.00 17.40
N GLY A 66 13.06 22.53 17.31
CA GLY A 66 14.12 22.80 18.28
C GLY A 66 14.62 21.56 19.01
N ASP A 67 13.85 20.48 19.05
CA ASP A 67 14.34 19.17 19.52
C ASP A 67 14.86 18.35 18.33
N ILE A 68 16.17 18.43 18.11
CA ILE A 68 16.84 17.77 16.96
C ILE A 68 16.62 16.26 16.96
N ASN A 69 16.56 15.63 18.15
CA ASN A 69 16.41 14.18 18.24
C ASN A 69 15.00 13.76 17.81
N LEU A 70 13.97 14.41 18.33
CA LEU A 70 12.58 14.12 17.97
C LEU A 70 12.27 14.51 16.52
N MET A 71 12.86 15.61 16.03
CA MET A 71 12.73 16.02 14.63
C MET A 71 13.35 15.00 13.68
N ALA A 72 14.54 14.47 13.99
CA ALA A 72 15.21 13.48 13.16
C ALA A 72 14.41 12.15 13.09
N GLU A 73 13.88 11.71 14.22
CA GLU A 73 13.02 10.52 14.30
C GLU A 73 11.76 10.69 13.42
N THR A 74 11.05 11.80 13.59
CA THR A 74 9.80 12.08 12.85
C THR A 74 10.07 12.30 11.36
N ALA A 75 11.18 12.96 11.01
CA ALA A 75 11.58 13.14 9.62
C ALA A 75 11.93 11.81 8.92
N LEU A 76 12.57 10.87 9.63
CA LEU A 76 12.87 9.55 9.09
C LEU A 76 11.59 8.77 8.76
N LEU A 77 10.59 8.81 9.65
CA LEU A 77 9.26 8.25 9.39
C LEU A 77 8.59 8.91 8.18
N LEU A 78 8.64 10.25 8.09
CA LEU A 78 8.08 11.01 6.98
C LEU A 78 8.74 10.67 5.63
N PHE A 79 10.07 10.45 5.60
CA PHE A 79 10.76 10.05 4.38
C PHE A 79 10.37 8.64 3.93
N MET A 80 10.15 7.71 4.86
CA MET A 80 9.62 6.39 4.54
C MET A 80 8.21 6.49 3.94
N GLU A 81 7.36 7.36 4.52
CA GLU A 81 6.03 7.64 4.02
C GLU A 81 6.07 8.22 2.59
N PHE A 82 6.95 9.19 2.32
CA PHE A 82 7.12 9.74 0.97
C PHE A 82 7.59 8.70 -0.05
N ALA A 83 8.41 7.73 0.36
CA ALA A 83 8.81 6.63 -0.52
C ALA A 83 7.61 5.75 -0.90
N VAL A 84 6.69 5.50 0.03
CA VAL A 84 5.44 4.75 -0.23
C VAL A 84 4.51 5.57 -1.13
N ILE A 85 4.28 6.85 -0.80
CA ILE A 85 3.50 7.79 -1.61
C ILE A 85 3.99 7.80 -3.07
N SER A 86 5.30 7.87 -3.28
CA SER A 86 5.90 7.87 -4.62
C SER A 86 5.61 6.59 -5.41
N LYS A 87 5.66 5.41 -4.75
CA LYS A 87 5.30 4.12 -5.37
C LYS A 87 3.84 4.07 -5.77
N ILE A 88 2.94 4.51 -4.89
CA ILE A 88 1.49 4.52 -5.16
C ILE A 88 1.16 5.52 -6.27
N LEU A 89 1.75 6.72 -6.22
CA LEU A 89 1.56 7.72 -7.27
C LEU A 89 2.06 7.22 -8.62
N THR A 90 3.21 6.53 -8.65
CA THR A 90 3.73 5.89 -9.87
C THR A 90 2.75 4.85 -10.40
N LEU A 91 2.16 4.02 -9.52
CA LEU A 91 1.17 3.02 -9.89
C LEU A 91 -0.11 3.66 -10.45
N LEU A 92 -0.62 4.73 -9.83
CA LEU A 92 -1.81 5.45 -10.29
C LEU A 92 -1.57 6.18 -11.63
N LEU A 93 -0.43 6.85 -11.79
CA LEU A 93 -0.11 7.63 -13.00
C LEU A 93 0.30 6.75 -14.19
N ARG A 94 0.98 5.63 -13.93
CA ARG A 94 1.46 4.70 -14.97
C ARG A 94 0.63 3.42 -15.07
N TYR A 95 -0.58 3.46 -14.52
CA TYR A 95 -1.51 2.32 -14.47
C TYR A 95 -1.63 1.60 -15.83
N ASP A 96 -1.96 2.35 -16.89
CA ASP A 96 -2.23 1.76 -18.21
C ASP A 96 -1.01 1.00 -18.75
N ARG A 97 0.19 1.56 -18.55
CA ARG A 97 1.46 0.95 -18.98
C ARG A 97 1.83 -0.28 -18.14
N ILE A 98 1.57 -0.26 -16.84
CA ILE A 98 1.80 -1.40 -15.96
C ILE A 98 0.87 -2.55 -16.36
N MET A 99 -0.41 -2.25 -16.59
CA MET A 99 -1.40 -3.25 -16.99
C MET A 99 -1.12 -3.81 -18.39
N GLU A 100 -0.66 -2.98 -19.33
CA GLU A 100 -0.22 -3.41 -20.65
C GLU A 100 0.93 -4.44 -20.56
N ILE A 101 1.93 -4.18 -19.72
CA ILE A 101 3.05 -5.11 -19.50
C ILE A 101 2.55 -6.43 -18.89
N ILE A 102 1.66 -6.36 -17.90
CA ILE A 102 1.12 -7.54 -17.22
C ILE A 102 0.32 -8.39 -18.20
N ASN A 103 -0.61 -7.78 -18.95
CA ASN A 103 -1.47 -8.48 -19.89
C ASN A 103 -0.67 -9.06 -21.06
N GLY A 104 0.29 -8.29 -21.60
CA GLY A 104 1.16 -8.77 -22.68
C GLY A 104 2.06 -9.93 -22.25
N THR A 105 2.58 -9.90 -21.01
CA THR A 105 3.36 -11.01 -20.46
C THR A 105 2.48 -12.23 -20.24
N GLU A 106 1.26 -12.03 -19.73
CA GLU A 106 0.30 -13.11 -19.49
C GLU A 106 -0.08 -13.84 -20.78
N GLU A 107 -0.31 -13.10 -21.87
CA GLU A 107 -0.61 -13.67 -23.18
C GLU A 107 0.51 -14.62 -23.66
N ILE A 108 1.77 -14.15 -23.62
CA ILE A 108 2.95 -14.95 -23.98
C ILE A 108 3.01 -16.22 -23.13
N LEU A 109 2.81 -16.08 -21.82
CA LEU A 109 2.85 -17.20 -20.90
C LEU A 109 1.74 -18.22 -21.19
N TYR A 110 0.53 -17.80 -21.59
CA TYR A 110 -0.56 -18.71 -21.93
C TYR A 110 -0.34 -19.50 -23.22
N PHE A 111 0.31 -18.90 -24.23
CA PHE A 111 0.60 -19.56 -25.50
C PHE A 111 1.78 -20.53 -25.43
N GLU A 112 2.57 -20.52 -24.36
CA GLU A 112 3.68 -21.46 -24.14
C GLU A 112 3.17 -22.88 -23.83
N ASN A 113 3.33 -23.78 -24.80
CA ASN A 113 2.90 -25.18 -24.74
C ASN A 113 4.07 -26.17 -24.61
N GLY A 114 5.32 -25.70 -24.64
CA GLY A 114 6.49 -26.55 -24.47
C GLY A 114 6.62 -27.12 -23.05
N LEU A 115 6.98 -28.40 -22.92
CA LEU A 115 7.20 -29.06 -21.63
C LEU A 115 8.27 -28.34 -20.78
N GLU A 116 9.34 -27.86 -21.40
CA GLU A 116 10.39 -27.11 -20.72
C GLU A 116 9.91 -25.71 -20.29
N GLY A 117 9.22 -25.00 -21.19
CA GLY A 117 8.62 -23.69 -20.88
C GLY A 117 7.64 -23.77 -19.72
N GLN A 118 6.75 -24.76 -19.71
CA GLN A 118 5.82 -24.97 -18.59
C GLN A 118 6.52 -25.28 -17.26
N ARG A 119 7.63 -26.03 -17.28
CA ARG A 119 8.44 -26.28 -16.08
C ARG A 119 9.07 -25.00 -15.54
N ILE A 120 9.58 -24.13 -16.42
CA ILE A 120 10.15 -22.83 -16.03
C ILE A 120 9.07 -21.93 -15.46
N ILE A 121 7.90 -21.84 -16.10
CA ILE A 121 6.79 -21.03 -15.60
C ILE A 121 6.36 -21.49 -14.20
N ALA A 122 6.23 -22.81 -13.99
CA ALA A 122 5.86 -23.37 -12.69
C ALA A 122 6.93 -23.12 -11.60
N SER A 123 8.22 -23.15 -11.95
CA SER A 123 9.29 -22.85 -10.98
C SER A 123 9.29 -21.37 -10.60
N VAL A 124 9.14 -20.47 -11.57
CA VAL A 124 9.07 -19.01 -11.34
C VAL A 124 7.83 -18.66 -10.50
N ASP A 125 6.67 -19.24 -10.79
CA ASP A 125 5.46 -19.00 -10.00
C ASP A 125 5.64 -19.44 -8.54
N LYS A 126 6.26 -20.61 -8.32
CA LYS A 126 6.56 -21.12 -6.99
C LYS A 126 7.51 -20.21 -6.21
N GLU A 127 8.60 -19.76 -6.83
CA GLU A 127 9.56 -18.86 -6.18
C GLU A 127 8.96 -17.47 -5.94
N THR A 128 8.18 -16.94 -6.89
CA THR A 128 7.46 -15.67 -6.72
C THR A 128 6.45 -15.73 -5.58
N THR A 129 5.71 -16.83 -5.48
CA THR A 129 4.73 -17.05 -4.40
C THR A 129 5.42 -17.17 -3.04
N ARG A 130 6.55 -17.89 -2.96
CA ARG A 130 7.36 -17.98 -1.74
C ARG A 130 7.91 -16.63 -1.31
N PHE A 131 8.42 -15.85 -2.26
CA PHE A 131 8.89 -14.50 -1.99
C PHE A 131 7.76 -13.61 -1.45
N LEU A 132 6.58 -13.66 -2.05
CA LEU A 132 5.41 -12.92 -1.57
C LEU A 132 5.02 -13.32 -0.15
N GLN A 133 5.00 -14.62 0.17
CA GLN A 133 4.71 -15.13 1.51
C GLN A 133 5.74 -14.65 2.54
N PHE A 134 7.02 -14.77 2.21
CA PHE A 134 8.10 -14.32 3.09
C PHE A 134 8.05 -12.80 3.34
N ASN A 135 7.88 -12.02 2.28
CA ASN A 135 7.74 -10.56 2.38
C ASN A 135 6.52 -10.18 3.22
N SER A 136 5.36 -10.79 2.96
CA SER A 136 4.13 -10.51 3.72
C SER A 136 4.29 -10.85 5.21
N ALA A 137 4.93 -11.98 5.53
CA ALA A 137 5.22 -12.36 6.91
C ALA A 137 6.18 -11.36 7.57
N PHE A 138 7.22 -10.92 6.85
CA PHE A 138 8.17 -9.96 7.36
C PHE A 138 7.51 -8.60 7.66
N VAL A 139 6.64 -8.11 6.77
CA VAL A 139 5.87 -6.87 6.96
C VAL A 139 4.95 -7.00 8.18
N VAL A 140 4.19 -8.09 8.31
CA VAL A 140 3.30 -8.29 9.46
C VAL A 140 4.09 -8.33 10.77
N LEU A 141 5.22 -9.03 10.81
CA LEU A 141 6.08 -9.11 12.00
C LEU A 141 6.71 -7.76 12.34
N SER A 142 7.26 -7.04 11.36
CA SER A 142 7.90 -5.75 11.59
C SER A 142 6.90 -4.71 12.09
N THR A 143 5.70 -4.62 11.48
CA THR A 143 4.64 -3.73 11.94
C THR A 143 4.12 -4.11 13.33
N THR A 144 3.99 -5.40 13.63
CA THR A 144 3.57 -5.86 14.97
C THR A 144 4.60 -5.51 16.04
N PHE A 145 5.89 -5.74 15.76
CA PHE A 145 6.96 -5.34 16.68
C PHE A 145 7.06 -3.83 16.83
N TRP A 146 6.83 -3.07 15.77
CA TRP A 146 6.75 -1.62 15.86
C TRP A 146 5.60 -1.19 16.77
N PHE A 147 4.42 -1.78 16.62
CA PHE A 147 3.26 -1.49 17.45
C PHE A 147 3.46 -1.86 18.93
N MET A 148 4.17 -2.95 19.21
CA MET A 148 4.50 -3.39 20.58
C MET A 148 5.68 -2.63 21.21
N GLY A 149 6.41 -1.83 20.43
CA GLY A 149 7.56 -1.06 20.90
C GLY A 149 7.18 -0.01 21.94
N GLU A 150 8.15 0.39 22.76
CA GLU A 150 7.98 1.51 23.69
C GLU A 150 8.05 2.83 22.91
N HIS A 151 6.95 3.59 22.93
CA HIS A 151 6.85 4.86 22.21
C HIS A 151 6.89 6.02 23.20
N SER A 152 7.72 7.02 22.91
CA SER A 152 7.82 8.26 23.69
C SER A 152 6.62 9.20 23.50
N SER A 153 5.72 8.87 22.56
CA SER A 153 4.58 9.68 22.18
C SER A 153 3.26 8.98 22.53
N THR A 154 2.16 9.75 22.60
CA THR A 154 0.80 9.22 22.84
C THR A 154 0.32 8.26 21.75
N PHE A 155 0.98 8.26 20.59
CA PHE A 155 0.68 7.41 19.44
C PHE A 155 1.87 6.51 19.08
N PHE A 156 1.60 5.45 18.33
CA PHE A 156 2.66 4.54 17.84
C PHE A 156 3.46 5.13 16.65
N ILE A 157 2.88 6.11 15.97
CA ILE A 157 3.57 7.03 15.05
C ILE A 157 3.33 8.43 15.60
N ARG A 158 4.40 9.14 15.90
CA ARG A 158 4.31 10.52 16.36
C ARG A 158 3.71 11.41 15.24
N ALA A 159 2.66 12.15 15.57
CA ALA A 159 1.91 12.94 14.62
C ALA A 159 1.03 13.97 15.37
N LYS A 160 0.73 15.11 14.72
CA LYS A 160 -0.13 16.17 15.27
C LYS A 160 -1.41 16.36 14.46
N TYR A 161 -2.54 15.96 15.01
CA TYR A 161 -3.88 16.13 14.46
C TYR A 161 -4.50 17.47 14.86
N PRO A 162 -5.42 18.02 14.04
CA PRO A 162 -6.07 19.31 14.29
C PRO A 162 -7.15 19.25 15.38
N PHE A 163 -7.34 18.11 16.04
CA PHE A 163 -8.34 17.88 17.08
C PHE A 163 -7.68 17.43 18.39
N ASN A 164 -8.41 17.49 19.51
CA ASN A 164 -7.85 17.08 20.79
C ASN A 164 -7.71 15.56 20.87
N GLU A 165 -6.47 15.10 20.79
CA GLU A 165 -6.05 13.70 20.83
C GLU A 165 -6.15 13.07 22.22
N LEU A 166 -6.18 13.88 23.28
CA LEU A 166 -6.23 13.39 24.67
C LEU A 166 -7.65 13.10 25.16
N LYS A 167 -8.66 13.36 24.32
CA LYS A 167 -10.07 13.19 24.67
C LYS A 167 -10.79 12.30 23.65
N SER A 168 -11.54 11.31 24.14
CA SER A 168 -12.41 10.49 23.29
C SER A 168 -13.50 11.37 22.65
N PRO A 169 -13.84 11.19 21.36
CA PRO A 169 -13.41 10.11 20.45
C PRO A 169 -12.18 10.43 19.59
N GLY A 170 -11.51 11.58 19.78
CA GLY A 170 -10.41 12.03 18.91
C GLY A 170 -9.23 11.06 18.88
N TYR A 171 -8.87 10.49 20.03
CA TYR A 171 -7.81 9.47 20.13
C TYR A 171 -8.07 8.24 19.23
N GLU A 172 -9.29 7.71 19.26
CA GLU A 172 -9.67 6.50 18.54
C GLU A 172 -9.65 6.74 17.03
N PHE A 173 -10.09 7.92 16.57
CA PHE A 173 -10.01 8.30 15.16
C PHE A 173 -8.57 8.40 14.67
N ALA A 174 -7.68 9.02 15.45
CA ALA A 174 -6.26 9.09 15.13
C ALA A 174 -5.63 7.69 15.04
N LEU A 175 -5.95 6.80 15.98
CA LEU A 175 -5.43 5.44 15.99
C LEU A 175 -5.93 4.62 14.78
N ILE A 176 -7.21 4.71 14.42
CA ILE A 176 -7.76 4.04 13.23
C ILE A 176 -7.10 4.55 11.96
N HIS A 177 -6.89 5.87 11.85
CA HIS A 177 -6.22 6.47 10.70
C HIS A 177 -4.79 5.95 10.55
N GLN A 178 -3.99 5.97 11.63
CA GLN A 178 -2.60 5.51 11.58
C GLN A 178 -2.48 4.01 11.30
N VAL A 179 -3.33 3.18 11.90
CA VAL A 179 -3.34 1.73 11.61
C VAL A 179 -3.69 1.53 10.12
N SER A 180 -4.70 2.24 9.62
CA SER A 180 -5.10 2.11 8.22
C SER A 180 -4.01 2.57 7.25
N SER A 181 -3.28 3.65 7.57
CA SER A 181 -2.19 4.15 6.72
C SER A 181 -0.94 3.25 6.76
N THR A 182 -0.69 2.56 7.87
CA THR A 182 0.50 1.71 8.03
C THR A 182 0.34 0.33 7.39
N TYR A 183 -0.89 -0.20 7.35
CA TYR A 183 -1.17 -1.54 6.81
C TYR A 183 -1.51 -1.58 5.32
N LEU A 184 -1.77 -0.43 4.68
CA LEU A 184 -2.22 -0.34 3.29
C LEU A 184 -1.13 0.25 2.37
#